data_AF-B4DCE8-F1
#
_entry.id   AF-B4DCE8-F1
#
_cell.length_a   1.000
_cell.length_b   1.000
_cell.length_c   1.000
_cell.angle_alpha   90.00
_cell.angle_beta   90.00
_cell.angle_gamma   90.00
#
_symmetry.space_group_name_H-M   'P 1'
#
loop_
_entity.id
_entity.type
_entity.pdbx_description
1 polymer ?
#
loop_
_entity_poly.entity_id
_entity_poly.type
_entity_poly.pdbx_seq_one_letter_code
_entity_poly.pdbx_strand_id
1 'polypeptide(L)'
;MAASVRLLTAVPICDGHDSAISTINLEFIHHGIEVVYLGYHRSARDIVRAAIQEGVDAIGISSYNGGHVEFFAEVVALLKKQRAAKIGVFGGGGGTITKADATIMQRKGVDRIFFAGTPMEEMIRFAREAYGGRRRRSVKLPRFSAGKRKTMAPCIGITGPGGAGKTTLIDELVLRWLKVQPDARIAILSHDPSIVGKGALLGDRATMIYSQDDRVFMRSLATRGRAGGLSPETAQWVRTMKHGGFDVVFVETVGIGQEAMPFRSKLVDKSIFVMSADYGSQLQLQKIAMLDVADIVVVNKGDLAGAPTAVAEVGRRIERGRSGQRVIATVAKRHRDPGVDCLFEELRS
;
A
#
# COMPACT_ATOMS: atom_id res chain seq x y z
N MET A 1 -12.34 21.60 4.39
CA MET A 1 -12.29 21.10 3.00
C MET A 1 -13.13 19.84 2.90
N ALA A 2 -13.96 19.70 1.86
CA ALA A 2 -14.65 18.44 1.57
C ALA A 2 -13.60 17.33 1.37
N ALA A 3 -13.90 16.11 1.83
CA ALA A 3 -13.00 14.99 1.63
C ALA A 3 -12.85 14.73 0.12
N SER A 4 -11.60 14.54 -0.36
CA SER A 4 -11.36 14.12 -1.73
C SER A 4 -11.98 12.75 -1.95
N VAL A 5 -12.65 12.56 -3.10
CA VAL A 5 -13.15 11.26 -3.54
C VAL A 5 -11.97 10.29 -3.57
N ARG A 6 -12.16 9.11 -2.98
CA ARG A 6 -11.18 8.02 -3.02
C ARG A 6 -11.73 6.87 -3.85
N LEU A 7 -11.04 6.52 -4.93
CA LEU A 7 -11.38 5.41 -5.81
C LEU A 7 -10.40 4.27 -5.61
N LEU A 8 -10.87 3.05 -5.81
CA LEU A 8 -10.00 1.90 -6.06
C LEU A 8 -10.15 1.49 -7.51
N THR A 9 -9.05 1.35 -8.25
CA THR A 9 -9.08 0.88 -9.63
C THR A 9 -8.33 -0.44 -9.80
N ALA A 10 -8.89 -1.33 -10.61
CA ALA A 10 -8.36 -2.67 -10.82
C ALA A 10 -8.73 -3.22 -12.20
N VAL A 11 -7.93 -4.17 -12.68
CA VAL A 11 -8.23 -4.99 -13.87
C VAL A 11 -8.54 -6.43 -13.41
N PRO A 12 -9.63 -7.05 -13.89
CA PRO A 12 -10.07 -8.39 -13.47
C PRO A 12 -9.04 -9.51 -13.67
N ILE A 13 -9.35 -10.65 -13.07
CA ILE A 13 -8.60 -11.90 -13.29
C ILE A 13 -8.62 -12.27 -14.78
N CYS A 14 -7.51 -12.86 -15.24
CA CYS A 14 -7.28 -13.21 -16.63
C CYS A 14 -7.34 -12.04 -17.62
N ASP A 15 -7.28 -10.79 -17.13
CA ASP A 15 -7.17 -9.59 -17.96
C ASP A 15 -5.87 -8.83 -17.63
N GLY A 16 -5.13 -8.50 -18.68
CA GLY A 16 -3.84 -7.81 -18.63
C GLY A 16 -3.87 -6.42 -19.27
N HIS A 17 -5.04 -5.97 -19.75
CA HIS A 17 -5.17 -4.67 -20.42
C HIS A 17 -5.23 -3.54 -19.38
N ASP A 18 -4.06 -3.08 -18.96
CA ASP A 18 -3.93 -2.02 -17.95
C ASP A 18 -3.60 -0.63 -18.51
N SER A 19 -3.39 -0.52 -19.82
CA SER A 19 -3.05 0.75 -20.48
C SER A 19 -4.15 1.81 -20.31
N ALA A 20 -5.41 1.43 -20.57
CA ALA A 20 -6.55 2.33 -20.46
C ALA A 20 -6.75 2.85 -19.03
N ILE A 21 -6.72 1.94 -18.05
CA ILE A 21 -6.93 2.32 -16.64
C ILE A 21 -5.77 3.15 -16.09
N SER A 22 -4.55 2.92 -16.57
CA SER A 22 -3.38 3.73 -16.17
C SER A 22 -3.55 5.18 -16.60
N THR A 23 -3.97 5.43 -17.84
CA THR A 23 -4.26 6.80 -18.33
C THR A 23 -5.42 7.44 -17.56
N ILE A 24 -6.51 6.69 -17.33
CA ILE A 24 -7.66 7.18 -16.56
C ILE A 24 -7.25 7.56 -15.12
N ASN A 25 -6.40 6.76 -14.49
CA ASN A 25 -5.91 7.02 -13.13
C ASN A 25 -5.10 8.33 -13.07
N LEU A 26 -4.26 8.60 -14.07
CA LEU A 26 -3.49 9.85 -14.15
C LEU A 26 -4.41 11.08 -14.27
N GLU A 27 -5.47 10.98 -15.05
CA GLU A 27 -6.44 12.07 -15.18
C GLU A 27 -7.25 12.27 -13.91
N PHE A 28 -7.67 11.19 -13.23
CA PHE A 28 -8.32 11.32 -11.93
C PHE A 28 -7.46 12.07 -10.90
N ILE A 29 -6.16 11.75 -10.80
CA ILE A 29 -5.28 12.43 -9.83
C ILE A 29 -5.01 13.88 -10.22
N HIS A 30 -4.93 14.21 -11.51
CA HIS A 30 -4.84 15.60 -11.99
C HIS A 30 -6.05 16.42 -11.54
N HIS A 31 -7.21 15.78 -11.50
CA HIS A 31 -8.45 16.37 -11.03
C HIS A 31 -8.74 16.08 -9.56
N GLY A 32 -7.73 15.93 -8.70
CA GLY A 32 -7.93 15.96 -7.24
C GLY A 32 -8.56 14.70 -6.63
N ILE A 33 -8.69 13.61 -7.39
CA ILE A 33 -9.23 12.33 -6.92
C ILE A 33 -8.09 11.44 -6.43
N GLU A 34 -8.25 10.81 -5.28
CA GLU A 34 -7.30 9.86 -4.74
C GLU A 34 -7.59 8.47 -5.30
N VAL A 35 -6.58 7.80 -5.87
CA VAL A 35 -6.75 6.52 -6.56
C VAL A 35 -5.84 5.48 -5.92
N VAL A 36 -6.43 4.41 -5.37
CA VAL A 36 -5.70 3.20 -5.00
C VAL A 36 -5.71 2.26 -6.20
N TYR A 37 -4.55 2.05 -6.81
CA TYR A 37 -4.43 1.15 -7.95
C TYR A 37 -4.01 -0.24 -7.47
N LEU A 38 -4.80 -1.27 -7.82
CA LEU A 38 -4.49 -2.66 -7.46
C LEU A 38 -3.65 -3.40 -8.50
N GLY A 39 -3.46 -2.84 -9.69
CA GLY A 39 -2.89 -3.58 -10.81
C GLY A 39 -3.92 -4.47 -11.51
N TYR A 40 -3.38 -5.40 -12.30
CA TYR A 40 -4.15 -6.35 -13.10
C TYR A 40 -4.19 -7.75 -12.50
N HIS A 41 -4.98 -8.62 -13.11
CA HIS A 41 -5.18 -10.00 -12.67
C HIS A 41 -5.73 -10.12 -11.23
N ARG A 42 -6.80 -9.37 -10.92
CA ARG A 42 -7.39 -9.34 -9.58
C ARG A 42 -8.74 -10.04 -9.51
N SER A 43 -8.92 -10.91 -8.50
CA SER A 43 -10.20 -11.54 -8.23
C SER A 43 -11.22 -10.55 -7.65
N ALA A 44 -12.52 -10.83 -7.81
CA ALA A 44 -13.58 -10.01 -7.22
C ALA A 44 -13.44 -9.91 -5.69
N ARG A 45 -13.03 -11.02 -5.05
CA ARG A 45 -12.75 -11.08 -3.61
C ARG A 45 -11.65 -10.10 -3.19
N ASP A 46 -10.53 -10.09 -3.90
CA ASP A 46 -9.38 -9.23 -3.58
C ASP A 46 -9.73 -7.75 -3.76
N ILE A 47 -10.42 -7.42 -4.85
CA ILE A 47 -10.91 -6.06 -5.14
C ILE A 47 -11.82 -5.56 -4.01
N VAL A 48 -12.83 -6.35 -3.63
CA VAL A 48 -13.79 -5.96 -2.59
C VAL A 48 -13.12 -5.83 -1.22
N ARG A 49 -12.24 -6.78 -0.88
CA ARG A 49 -11.49 -6.76 0.38
C ARG A 49 -10.62 -5.52 0.47
N ALA A 50 -9.82 -5.24 -0.56
CA ALA A 50 -8.99 -4.05 -0.62
C ALA A 50 -9.83 -2.77 -0.55
N ALA A 51 -10.95 -2.69 -1.28
CA ALA A 51 -11.83 -1.52 -1.28
C ALA A 51 -12.37 -1.19 0.13
N ILE A 52 -12.72 -2.23 0.91
CA ILE A 52 -13.18 -2.08 2.30
C ILE A 52 -12.04 -1.60 3.21
N GLN A 53 -10.84 -2.19 3.12
CA GLN A 53 -9.67 -1.78 3.92
C GLN A 53 -9.24 -0.33 3.59
N GLU A 54 -9.27 0.00 2.30
CA GLU A 54 -8.97 1.32 1.76
C GLU A 54 -10.11 2.33 1.96
N GLY A 55 -11.27 1.88 2.45
CA GLY A 55 -12.40 2.75 2.75
C GLY A 55 -12.75 3.68 1.59
N VAL A 56 -12.71 3.14 0.37
CA VAL A 56 -12.95 3.91 -0.86
C VAL A 56 -14.43 4.24 -1.02
N ASP A 57 -14.71 5.27 -1.80
CA ASP A 57 -16.07 5.69 -2.13
C ASP A 57 -16.66 4.86 -3.27
N ALA A 58 -15.81 4.42 -4.21
CA ALA A 58 -16.18 3.56 -5.32
C ALA A 58 -15.02 2.71 -5.86
N ILE A 59 -15.38 1.65 -6.57
CA ILE A 59 -14.50 0.74 -7.30
C ILE A 59 -14.68 0.99 -8.80
N GLY A 60 -13.59 1.29 -9.50
CA GLY A 60 -13.53 1.39 -10.96
C GLY A 60 -12.87 0.14 -11.55
N ILE A 61 -13.59 -0.59 -12.40
CA ILE A 61 -13.08 -1.82 -13.04
C ILE A 61 -12.90 -1.59 -14.54
N SER A 62 -11.73 -1.93 -15.06
CA SER A 62 -11.42 -1.93 -16.49
C SER A 62 -11.37 -3.37 -16.99
N SER A 63 -12.28 -3.77 -17.88
CA SER A 63 -12.49 -5.17 -18.28
C SER A 63 -12.60 -5.33 -19.81
N TYR A 64 -11.62 -5.98 -20.43
CA TYR A 64 -11.49 -6.17 -21.87
C TYR A 64 -11.61 -7.63 -22.33
N ASN A 65 -11.54 -8.61 -21.43
CA ASN A 65 -11.50 -10.05 -21.79
C ASN A 65 -12.84 -10.81 -21.67
N GLY A 66 -13.97 -10.09 -21.59
CA GLY A 66 -15.30 -10.70 -21.46
C GLY A 66 -15.63 -11.18 -20.03
N GLY A 67 -16.80 -11.80 -19.83
CA GLY A 67 -17.27 -12.21 -18.50
C GLY A 67 -17.57 -11.04 -17.54
N HIS A 68 -17.63 -9.81 -18.08
CA HIS A 68 -17.80 -8.58 -17.32
C HIS A 68 -19.14 -8.52 -16.59
N VAL A 69 -20.22 -9.07 -17.17
CA VAL A 69 -21.54 -9.06 -16.53
C VAL A 69 -21.51 -9.86 -15.22
N GLU A 70 -20.92 -11.05 -15.25
CA GLU A 70 -20.77 -11.94 -14.10
C GLU A 70 -19.80 -11.35 -13.08
N PHE A 71 -18.63 -10.88 -13.53
CA PHE A 71 -17.60 -10.34 -12.66
C PHE A 71 -18.08 -9.11 -11.87
N PHE A 72 -18.71 -8.14 -12.54
CA PHE A 72 -19.24 -6.96 -11.86
C PHE A 72 -20.38 -7.34 -10.91
N ALA A 73 -21.25 -8.28 -11.30
CA ALA A 73 -22.31 -8.76 -10.42
C ALA A 73 -21.75 -9.44 -9.16
N GLU A 74 -20.67 -10.20 -9.29
CA GLU A 74 -19.98 -10.82 -8.16
C GLU A 74 -19.39 -9.76 -7.21
N VAL A 75 -18.72 -8.74 -7.73
CA VAL A 75 -18.20 -7.60 -6.93
C VAL A 75 -19.32 -6.93 -6.14
N VAL A 76 -20.45 -6.62 -6.78
CA VAL A 76 -21.62 -6.01 -6.12
C VAL A 76 -22.21 -6.96 -5.06
N ALA A 77 -22.33 -8.25 -5.35
CA ALA A 77 -22.84 -9.24 -4.41
C ALA A 77 -21.94 -9.38 -3.18
N LEU A 78 -20.62 -9.42 -3.37
CA LEU A 78 -19.64 -9.48 -2.30
C LEU A 78 -19.65 -8.21 -1.43
N LEU A 79 -19.79 -7.03 -2.02
CA LEU A 79 -19.98 -5.78 -1.27
C LEU A 79 -21.24 -5.83 -0.40
N LYS A 80 -22.35 -6.34 -0.93
CA LYS A 80 -23.59 -6.53 -0.16
C LYS A 80 -23.38 -7.51 0.99
N LYS A 81 -22.78 -8.67 0.73
CA LYS A 81 -22.46 -9.70 1.72
C LYS A 81 -21.60 -9.16 2.87
N GLN A 82 -20.63 -8.30 2.56
CA GLN A 82 -19.73 -7.67 3.54
C GLN A 82 -20.30 -6.38 4.18
N ARG A 83 -21.59 -6.07 3.96
CA ARG A 83 -22.26 -4.85 4.46
C ARG A 83 -21.56 -3.56 4.03
N ALA A 84 -21.01 -3.59 2.81
CA ALA A 84 -20.28 -2.51 2.16
C ALA A 84 -20.95 -2.04 0.86
N ALA A 85 -22.24 -2.35 0.63
CA ALA A 85 -23.03 -1.94 -0.54
C ALA A 85 -23.12 -0.44 -0.82
N LYS A 86 -22.58 0.37 0.10
CA LYS A 86 -22.45 1.83 0.02
C LYS A 86 -21.23 2.30 -0.78
N ILE A 87 -20.33 1.38 -1.16
CA ILE A 87 -19.20 1.61 -2.07
C ILE A 87 -19.76 1.45 -3.49
N GLY A 88 -19.61 2.48 -4.31
CA GLY A 88 -20.09 2.46 -5.69
C GLY A 88 -19.27 1.51 -6.56
N VAL A 89 -19.84 1.08 -7.68
CA VAL A 89 -19.13 0.25 -8.67
C VAL A 89 -19.38 0.84 -10.04
N PHE A 90 -18.31 1.20 -10.74
CA PHE A 90 -18.35 1.67 -12.12
C PHE A 90 -17.25 1.01 -12.93
N GLY A 91 -17.28 1.17 -14.25
CA GLY A 91 -16.22 0.61 -15.07
C GLY A 91 -16.35 0.88 -16.55
N GLY A 92 -15.52 0.19 -17.32
CA GLY A 92 -15.52 0.26 -18.78
C GLY A 92 -14.73 -0.90 -19.37
N GLY A 93 -14.85 -1.08 -20.68
CA GLY A 93 -14.19 -2.18 -21.39
C GLY A 93 -14.04 -1.92 -22.88
N GLY A 94 -14.01 -0.65 -23.28
CA GLY A 94 -13.99 -0.25 -24.68
C GLY A 94 -15.18 -0.82 -25.46
N GLY A 95 -14.88 -1.58 -26.51
CA GLY A 95 -15.88 -2.27 -27.34
C GLY A 95 -16.33 -3.63 -26.80
N THR A 96 -15.68 -4.18 -25.76
CA THR A 96 -16.02 -5.50 -25.21
C THR A 96 -17.36 -5.48 -24.48
N ILE A 97 -17.70 -4.37 -23.81
CA ILE A 97 -18.95 -4.21 -23.07
C ILE A 97 -19.99 -3.55 -23.99
N THR A 98 -21.07 -4.28 -24.30
CA THR A 98 -22.15 -3.75 -25.15
C THR A 98 -23.12 -2.88 -24.35
N LYS A 99 -23.96 -2.08 -25.04
CA LYS A 99 -25.04 -1.31 -24.37
C LYS A 99 -26.06 -2.22 -23.68
N ALA A 100 -26.31 -3.41 -24.24
CA ALA A 100 -27.17 -4.41 -23.63
C ALA A 100 -26.57 -4.94 -22.32
N ASP A 101 -25.27 -5.26 -22.32
CA ASP A 101 -24.55 -5.69 -21.12
C ASP A 101 -24.59 -4.62 -20.04
N ALA A 102 -24.30 -3.36 -20.40
CA ALA A 102 -24.34 -2.24 -19.48
C ALA A 102 -25.72 -2.10 -18.80
N THR A 103 -26.80 -2.29 -19.55
CA THR A 103 -28.17 -2.26 -19.00
C THR A 103 -28.38 -3.38 -17.98
N ILE A 104 -27.89 -4.59 -18.26
CA ILE A 104 -27.96 -5.73 -17.33
C ILE A 104 -27.12 -5.45 -16.08
N MET A 105 -25.89 -4.97 -16.25
CA MET A 105 -24.97 -4.64 -15.16
C MET A 105 -25.55 -3.57 -14.24
N GLN A 106 -26.19 -2.53 -14.80
CA GLN A 106 -26.86 -1.49 -14.03
C GLN A 106 -28.03 -2.03 -13.21
N ARG A 107 -28.87 -2.90 -13.80
CA ARG A 107 -29.93 -3.60 -13.05
C ARG A 107 -29.39 -4.46 -11.91
N LYS A 108 -28.17 -5.01 -12.06
CA LYS A 108 -27.48 -5.78 -11.02
C LYS A 108 -26.79 -4.92 -9.96
N GLY A 109 -26.76 -3.59 -10.13
CA GLY A 109 -26.27 -2.63 -9.14
C GLY A 109 -24.93 -1.98 -9.46
N VAL A 110 -24.50 -2.01 -10.72
CA VAL A 110 -23.39 -1.18 -11.20
C VAL A 110 -23.90 0.25 -11.46
N ASP A 111 -23.19 1.25 -10.98
CA ASP A 111 -23.62 2.65 -11.06
C ASP A 111 -23.51 3.19 -12.50
N ARG A 112 -22.40 2.92 -13.19
CA ARG A 112 -22.14 3.41 -14.55
C ARG A 112 -21.14 2.54 -15.31
N ILE A 113 -21.43 2.31 -16.58
CA ILE A 113 -20.47 1.78 -17.56
C ILE A 113 -20.13 2.88 -18.56
N PHE A 114 -18.84 3.08 -18.78
CA PHE A 114 -18.28 3.97 -19.78
C PHE A 114 -17.85 3.20 -21.02
N PHE A 115 -18.09 3.79 -22.19
CA PHE A 115 -17.79 3.18 -23.49
C PHE A 115 -16.58 3.85 -24.16
N ALA A 116 -16.02 3.20 -25.17
CA ALA A 116 -15.00 3.80 -26.02
C ALA A 116 -15.45 5.19 -26.52
N GLY A 117 -14.56 6.17 -26.43
CA GLY A 117 -14.85 7.55 -26.83
C GLY A 117 -15.57 8.42 -25.79
N THR A 118 -15.91 7.89 -24.61
CA THR A 118 -16.45 8.73 -23.52
C THR A 118 -15.39 9.77 -23.10
N PRO A 119 -15.70 11.07 -23.11
CA PRO A 119 -14.75 12.11 -22.67
C PRO A 119 -14.31 11.91 -21.23
N MET A 120 -13.04 12.20 -20.94
CA MET A 120 -12.48 12.05 -19.59
C MET A 120 -13.18 12.96 -18.59
N GLU A 121 -13.55 14.17 -19.02
CA GLU A 121 -14.28 15.15 -18.24
C GLU A 121 -15.63 14.61 -17.75
N GLU A 122 -16.30 13.78 -18.55
CA GLU A 122 -17.54 13.12 -18.14
C GLU A 122 -17.28 12.12 -17.02
N MET A 123 -16.23 11.31 -17.11
CA MET A 123 -15.87 10.34 -16.07
C MET A 123 -15.51 11.04 -14.76
N ILE A 124 -14.73 12.11 -14.83
CA ILE A 124 -14.34 12.92 -13.66
C ILE A 124 -15.57 13.56 -13.02
N ARG A 125 -16.45 14.18 -13.82
CA ARG A 125 -17.69 14.78 -13.34
C ARG A 125 -18.56 13.74 -12.64
N PHE A 126 -18.78 12.59 -13.27
CA PHE A 126 -19.51 11.47 -12.67
C PHE A 126 -18.92 11.06 -11.32
N ALA A 127 -17.61 10.83 -11.25
CA ALA A 127 -16.95 10.43 -10.01
C ALA A 127 -17.17 11.45 -8.87
N ARG A 128 -17.14 12.75 -9.20
CA ARG A 128 -17.36 13.83 -8.22
C ARG A 128 -18.82 13.95 -7.80
N GLU A 129 -19.76 13.87 -8.73
CA GLU A 129 -21.19 14.01 -8.43
C GLU A 129 -21.75 12.78 -7.70
N ALA A 130 -21.39 11.58 -8.16
CA ALA A 130 -21.91 10.33 -7.60
C ALA A 130 -21.28 10.00 -6.23
N TYR A 131 -20.00 10.34 -6.04
CA TYR A 131 -19.22 9.89 -4.89
C TYR A 131 -18.68 11.03 -4.01
N GLY A 132 -18.73 12.28 -4.47
CA GLY A 132 -18.33 13.45 -3.69
C GLY A 132 -19.28 13.79 -2.55
N GLY A 133 -18.84 14.65 -1.64
CA GLY A 133 -19.64 15.12 -0.51
C GLY A 133 -19.90 14.08 0.60
N ARG A 134 -19.51 12.82 0.39
CA ARG A 134 -19.58 11.78 1.42
C ARG A 134 -18.53 12.08 2.49
N ARG A 135 -18.94 12.21 3.77
CA ARG A 135 -17.97 12.27 4.89
C ARG A 135 -17.08 11.03 4.82
N ARG A 136 -15.75 11.23 4.85
CA ARG A 136 -14.76 10.14 4.91
C ARG A 136 -15.14 9.21 6.04
N ARG A 137 -15.54 7.99 5.68
CA ARG A 137 -16.13 7.03 6.62
C ARG A 137 -15.05 6.47 7.53
N SER A 138 -15.42 6.20 8.78
CA SER A 138 -14.60 5.38 9.66
C SER A 138 -14.42 4.01 9.00
N VAL A 139 -13.18 3.66 8.67
CA VAL A 139 -12.84 2.33 8.19
C VAL A 139 -13.11 1.36 9.33
N LYS A 140 -13.94 0.35 9.06
CA LYS A 140 -14.15 -0.71 10.02
C LYS A 140 -12.92 -1.60 9.97
N LEU A 141 -12.20 -1.68 11.08
CA LEU A 141 -11.21 -2.72 11.25
C LEU A 141 -11.86 -4.09 11.13
N PRO A 142 -11.14 -5.11 10.61
CA PRO A 142 -11.63 -6.48 10.67
C PRO A 142 -12.03 -6.81 12.11
N ARG A 143 -13.24 -7.35 12.28
CA ARG A 143 -13.67 -7.85 13.59
C ARG A 143 -12.98 -9.16 13.85
N PHE A 144 -11.89 -9.07 14.59
CA PHE A 144 -11.15 -10.21 15.03
C PHE A 144 -11.84 -10.85 16.25
N SER A 145 -11.87 -12.18 16.32
CA SER A 145 -12.27 -12.88 17.54
C SER A 145 -11.41 -12.38 18.71
N ALA A 146 -12.07 -12.03 19.81
CA ALA A 146 -11.45 -11.52 21.03
C ALA A 146 -10.67 -12.65 21.74
N GLY A 147 -9.54 -13.05 21.16
CA GLY A 147 -8.49 -13.72 21.93
C GLY A 147 -7.91 -12.73 22.93
N LYS A 148 -7.55 -13.21 24.13
CA LYS A 148 -6.92 -12.43 25.21
C LYS A 148 -5.56 -11.86 24.79
N ARG A 149 -5.52 -10.82 23.95
CA ARG A 149 -4.28 -10.11 23.62
C ARG A 149 -4.23 -8.82 24.43
N LYS A 150 -3.47 -8.85 25.53
CA LYS A 150 -3.36 -7.77 26.53
C LYS A 150 -2.31 -6.71 26.17
N THR A 151 -1.44 -6.93 25.19
CA THR A 151 -0.34 -6.03 24.85
C THR A 151 -0.59 -5.29 23.55
N MET A 152 -0.13 -4.03 23.49
CA MET A 152 -0.16 -3.24 22.26
C MET A 152 0.75 -3.87 21.21
N ALA A 153 0.31 -3.91 19.96
CA ALA A 153 1.12 -4.46 18.87
C ALA A 153 2.41 -3.62 18.68
N PRO A 154 3.60 -4.22 18.55
CA PRO A 154 4.81 -3.51 18.15
C PRO A 154 4.62 -2.82 16.79
N CYS A 155 5.07 -1.58 16.70
CA CYS A 155 5.03 -0.74 15.52
C CYS A 155 6.45 -0.57 14.98
N ILE A 156 6.67 -1.04 13.75
CA ILE A 156 7.97 -1.06 13.08
C ILE A 156 7.90 -0.08 11.90
N GLY A 157 8.75 0.95 11.93
CA GLY A 157 8.88 1.92 10.85
C GLY A 157 9.95 1.51 9.86
N ILE A 158 9.64 1.50 8.58
CA ILE A 158 10.56 1.18 7.48
C ILE A 158 10.68 2.41 6.59
N THR A 159 11.91 2.90 6.46
CA THR A 159 12.23 4.07 5.64
C THR A 159 13.50 3.85 4.83
N GLY A 160 13.74 4.69 3.82
CA GLY A 160 14.83 4.51 2.87
C GLY A 160 14.56 5.18 1.52
N PRO A 161 15.59 5.34 0.68
CA PRO A 161 15.43 5.92 -0.66
C PRO A 161 14.45 5.12 -1.53
N GLY A 162 13.98 5.77 -2.60
CA GLY A 162 13.19 5.12 -3.65
C GLY A 162 13.98 3.97 -4.29
N GLY A 163 13.32 2.85 -4.59
CA GLY A 163 13.98 1.71 -5.23
C GLY A 163 14.88 0.84 -4.33
N ALA A 164 15.01 1.16 -3.02
CA ALA A 164 15.76 0.34 -2.07
C ALA A 164 15.12 -1.03 -1.77
N GLY A 165 13.84 -1.22 -2.13
CA GLY A 165 13.10 -2.47 -1.91
C GLY A 165 12.39 -2.56 -0.55
N LYS A 166 11.94 -1.42 0.01
CA LYS A 166 11.18 -1.34 1.27
C LYS A 166 9.91 -2.21 1.23
N THR A 167 9.06 -1.98 0.23
CA THR A 167 7.80 -2.70 0.03
C THR A 167 8.02 -4.20 -0.10
N THR A 168 9.02 -4.61 -0.88
CA THR A 168 9.39 -6.02 -1.06
C THR A 168 9.90 -6.65 0.24
N LEU A 169 10.72 -5.92 1.01
CA LEU A 169 11.21 -6.38 2.31
C LEU A 169 10.05 -6.57 3.30
N ILE A 170 9.09 -5.64 3.33
CA ILE A 170 7.89 -5.75 4.17
C ILE A 170 7.06 -6.96 3.77
N ASP A 171 6.83 -7.19 2.48
CA ASP A 171 6.04 -8.33 1.98
C ASP A 171 6.70 -9.68 2.36
N GLU A 172 8.02 -9.77 2.29
CA GLU A 172 8.78 -10.95 2.74
C GLU A 172 8.79 -11.13 4.27
N LEU A 173 8.79 -10.04 5.04
CA LEU A 173 8.61 -10.09 6.48
C LEU A 173 7.19 -10.60 6.82
N VAL A 174 6.16 -10.05 6.18
CA VAL A 174 4.77 -10.49 6.31
C VAL A 174 4.65 -11.99 6.07
N LEU A 175 5.24 -12.50 4.98
CA LEU A 175 5.30 -13.94 4.69
C LEU A 175 5.85 -14.77 5.86
N ARG A 176 6.92 -14.31 6.52
CA ARG A 176 7.54 -15.02 7.65
C ARG A 176 6.63 -15.04 8.87
N TRP A 177 6.00 -13.91 9.20
CA TRP A 177 4.98 -13.88 10.26
C TRP A 177 3.82 -14.85 9.97
N LEU A 178 3.29 -14.82 8.74
CA LEU A 178 2.18 -15.68 8.31
C LEU A 178 2.51 -17.18 8.36
N LYS A 179 3.79 -17.54 8.16
CA LYS A 179 4.29 -18.92 8.24
C LYS A 179 4.54 -19.38 9.66
N VAL A 180 5.17 -18.54 10.49
CA VAL A 180 5.61 -18.90 11.83
C VAL A 180 4.46 -18.89 12.83
N GLN A 181 3.49 -17.99 12.66
CA GLN A 181 2.33 -17.85 13.54
C GLN A 181 1.04 -17.98 12.72
N PRO A 182 0.35 -19.14 12.75
CA PRO A 182 -0.86 -19.38 11.95
C PRO A 182 -1.97 -18.35 12.17
N ASP A 183 -2.12 -17.89 13.42
CA ASP A 183 -3.11 -16.86 13.81
C ASP A 183 -2.52 -15.44 13.85
N ALA A 184 -1.39 -15.22 13.15
CA ALA A 184 -0.80 -13.89 13.03
C ALA A 184 -1.79 -12.93 12.37
N ARG A 185 -1.76 -11.68 12.81
CA ARG A 185 -2.52 -10.57 12.23
C ARG A 185 -1.56 -9.43 12.03
N ILE A 186 -1.40 -9.01 10.78
CA ILE A 186 -0.42 -7.97 10.43
C ILE A 186 -1.16 -6.75 9.91
N ALA A 187 -0.75 -5.56 10.34
CA ALA A 187 -1.20 -4.29 9.76
C ALA A 187 -0.06 -3.62 8.98
N ILE A 188 -0.36 -3.05 7.83
CA ILE A 188 0.59 -2.33 6.98
C ILE A 188 0.01 -0.95 6.68
N LEU A 189 0.72 0.10 7.06
CA LEU A 189 0.45 1.48 6.71
C LEU A 189 1.51 1.93 5.71
N SER A 190 1.17 1.91 4.42
CA SER A 190 2.07 2.31 3.34
C SER A 190 1.79 3.75 2.92
N HIS A 191 2.84 4.47 2.50
CA HIS A 191 2.76 5.86 2.12
C HIS A 191 3.26 6.08 0.71
N ASP A 192 2.46 6.75 -0.10
CA ASP A 192 2.81 7.16 -1.46
C ASP A 192 2.95 8.70 -1.55
N PRO A 193 3.85 9.20 -2.42
CA PRO A 193 4.01 10.64 -2.63
C PRO A 193 2.77 11.25 -3.27
N SER A 194 2.45 12.48 -2.89
CA SER A 194 1.32 13.22 -3.43
C SER A 194 1.54 14.73 -3.33
N ILE A 195 0.88 15.48 -4.20
CA ILE A 195 1.03 16.93 -4.32
C ILE A 195 -0.17 17.63 -3.66
N VAL A 196 0.08 18.73 -2.93
CA VAL A 196 -0.99 19.54 -2.34
C VAL A 196 -1.92 20.05 -3.45
N GLY A 197 -3.23 19.91 -3.28
CA GLY A 197 -4.23 20.36 -4.24
C GLY A 197 -4.48 19.42 -5.43
N LYS A 198 -3.65 18.38 -5.61
CA LYS A 198 -3.92 17.27 -6.53
C LYS A 198 -4.37 16.02 -5.76
N GLY A 199 -4.82 15.02 -6.51
CA GLY A 199 -5.04 13.69 -6.01
C GLY A 199 -3.74 12.96 -5.71
N ALA A 200 -3.83 11.66 -5.46
CA ALA A 200 -2.68 10.80 -5.26
C ALA A 200 -2.90 9.47 -5.96
N LEU A 201 -1.88 8.97 -6.64
CA LEU A 201 -1.85 7.61 -7.14
C LEU A 201 -1.13 6.75 -6.10
N LEU A 202 -1.89 5.85 -5.47
CA LEU A 202 -1.42 5.00 -4.38
C LEU A 202 -1.17 3.61 -4.95
N GLY A 203 0.10 3.28 -5.17
CA GLY A 203 0.50 2.16 -6.03
C GLY A 203 1.17 1.01 -5.30
N ASP A 204 1.70 1.23 -4.09
CA ASP A 204 2.49 0.21 -3.37
C ASP A 204 1.72 -1.11 -3.18
N ARG A 205 0.41 -1.04 -2.94
CA ARG A 205 -0.46 -2.22 -2.79
C ARG A 205 -0.47 -3.12 -4.03
N ALA A 206 -0.32 -2.59 -5.23
CA ALA A 206 -0.32 -3.39 -6.46
C ALA A 206 0.84 -4.39 -6.50
N THR A 207 1.93 -4.10 -5.78
CA THR A 207 3.16 -4.91 -5.78
C THR A 207 3.29 -5.86 -4.59
N MET A 208 2.51 -5.66 -3.51
CA MET A 208 2.52 -6.53 -2.33
C MET A 208 1.66 -7.78 -2.53
N ILE A 209 2.29 -8.95 -2.53
CA ILE A 209 1.64 -10.25 -2.77
C ILE A 209 0.79 -10.64 -1.56
N TYR A 210 1.35 -10.57 -0.35
CA TYR A 210 0.68 -11.06 0.86
C TYR A 210 -0.30 -10.06 1.44
N SER A 211 -0.44 -8.87 0.84
CA SER A 211 -1.52 -7.93 1.14
C SER A 211 -2.91 -8.53 0.92
N GLN A 212 -3.02 -9.63 0.15
CA GLN A 212 -4.28 -10.34 -0.12
C GLN A 212 -4.69 -11.37 0.95
N ASP A 213 -3.79 -11.79 1.84
CA ASP A 213 -4.11 -12.77 2.90
C ASP A 213 -5.11 -12.18 3.92
N ASP A 214 -6.16 -12.93 4.29
CA ASP A 214 -7.20 -12.47 5.22
C ASP A 214 -6.66 -11.97 6.58
N ARG A 215 -5.47 -12.43 6.97
CA ARG A 215 -4.76 -12.04 8.19
C ARG A 215 -4.03 -10.70 8.09
N VAL A 216 -3.92 -10.13 6.90
CA VAL A 216 -3.19 -8.88 6.64
C VAL A 216 -4.19 -7.74 6.42
N PHE A 217 -4.03 -6.64 7.14
CA PHE A 217 -4.71 -5.39 6.86
C PHE A 217 -3.70 -4.44 6.24
N MET A 218 -4.03 -3.86 5.08
CA MET A 218 -3.19 -2.82 4.48
C MET A 218 -3.99 -1.53 4.32
N ARG A 219 -3.31 -0.40 4.42
CA ARG A 219 -3.86 0.93 4.17
C ARG A 219 -2.82 1.80 3.47
N SER A 220 -3.15 2.31 2.29
CA SER A 220 -2.32 3.29 1.60
C SER A 220 -2.67 4.72 2.04
N LEU A 221 -1.66 5.56 2.26
CA LEU A 221 -1.80 6.92 2.79
C LEU A 221 -1.03 7.92 1.93
N ALA A 222 -1.73 8.94 1.43
CA ALA A 222 -1.10 10.05 0.73
C ALA A 222 -0.35 10.99 1.71
N THR A 223 0.87 11.40 1.35
CA THR A 223 1.66 12.37 2.14
C THR A 223 1.13 13.81 2.13
N ARG A 224 0.29 14.16 1.14
CA ARG A 224 -0.26 15.50 0.89
C ARG A 224 0.82 16.58 0.88
N GLY A 225 1.94 16.34 0.19
CA GLY A 225 3.06 17.27 0.07
C GLY A 225 3.82 17.55 1.37
N ARG A 226 3.59 16.77 2.43
CA ARG A 226 4.32 16.95 3.70
C ARG A 226 5.78 16.51 3.57
N ALA A 227 6.68 17.38 4.01
CA ALA A 227 8.09 17.04 4.16
C ALA A 227 8.26 15.90 5.19
N GLY A 228 9.15 14.95 4.90
CA GLY A 228 9.46 13.82 5.78
C GLY A 228 8.80 12.49 5.40
N GLY A 229 7.93 12.45 4.40
CA GLY A 229 7.52 11.18 3.77
C GLY A 229 6.44 10.37 4.47
N LEU A 230 5.73 10.98 5.43
CA LEU A 230 4.58 10.40 6.14
C LEU A 230 3.33 11.27 6.00
N SER A 231 2.16 10.63 6.07
CA SER A 231 0.86 11.30 6.02
C SER A 231 0.57 12.04 7.34
N PRO A 232 -0.22 13.13 7.33
CA PRO A 232 -0.77 13.70 8.55
C PRO A 232 -1.61 12.72 9.37
N GLU A 233 -2.16 11.68 8.73
CA GLU A 233 -3.07 10.72 9.34
C GLU A 233 -2.32 9.55 10.03
N THR A 234 -1.00 9.41 9.83
CA THR A 234 -0.24 8.24 10.29
C THR A 234 -0.33 8.02 11.79
N ALA A 235 -0.21 9.07 12.61
CA ALA A 235 -0.29 8.95 14.07
C ALA A 235 -1.64 8.44 14.58
N GLN A 236 -2.73 8.80 13.89
CA GLN A 236 -4.06 8.27 14.21
C GLN A 236 -4.17 6.79 13.81
N TRP A 237 -3.68 6.44 12.62
CA TRP A 237 -3.70 5.08 12.12
C TRP A 237 -2.83 4.13 12.95
N VAL A 238 -1.60 4.53 13.29
CA VAL A 238 -0.72 3.75 14.18
C VAL A 238 -1.40 3.47 15.51
N ARG A 239 -1.96 4.50 16.17
CA ARG A 239 -2.71 4.32 17.43
C ARG A 239 -3.86 3.33 17.27
N THR A 240 -4.59 3.43 16.16
CA THR A 240 -5.72 2.54 15.86
C THR A 240 -5.26 1.10 15.62
N MET A 241 -4.18 0.88 14.88
CA MET A 241 -3.64 -0.45 14.60
C MET A 241 -3.01 -1.10 15.84
N LYS A 242 -2.28 -0.34 16.67
CA LYS A 242 -1.67 -0.88 17.90
C LYS A 242 -2.71 -1.45 18.88
N HIS A 243 -3.95 -0.93 18.83
CA HIS A 243 -5.09 -1.41 19.64
C HIS A 243 -6.07 -2.29 18.83
N GLY A 244 -5.78 -2.53 17.54
CA GLY A 244 -6.67 -3.21 16.61
C GLY A 244 -6.63 -4.74 16.67
N GLY A 245 -5.88 -5.32 17.62
CA GLY A 245 -5.74 -6.77 17.77
C GLY A 245 -4.73 -7.41 16.80
N PHE A 246 -3.83 -6.60 16.23
CA PHE A 246 -2.71 -7.06 15.39
C PHE A 246 -1.53 -7.55 16.24
N ASP A 247 -0.70 -8.42 15.68
CA ASP A 247 0.56 -8.88 16.27
C ASP A 247 1.73 -7.98 15.90
N VAL A 248 1.66 -7.29 14.75
CA VAL A 248 2.68 -6.34 14.30
C VAL A 248 2.06 -5.29 13.38
N VAL A 249 2.56 -4.06 13.48
CA VAL A 249 2.18 -2.93 12.61
C VAL A 249 3.41 -2.43 11.87
N PHE A 250 3.38 -2.48 10.54
CA PHE A 250 4.40 -1.88 9.69
C PHE A 250 3.98 -0.49 9.23
N VAL A 251 4.93 0.45 9.26
CA VAL A 251 4.77 1.80 8.71
C VAL A 251 5.83 2.00 7.66
N GLU A 252 5.47 1.95 6.38
CA GLU A 252 6.37 2.23 5.27
C GLU A 252 6.28 3.71 4.89
N THR A 253 7.41 4.39 4.74
CA THR A 253 7.45 5.75 4.20
C THR A 253 7.54 5.74 2.68
N VAL A 254 7.25 6.88 2.05
CA VAL A 254 7.69 7.12 0.66
C VAL A 254 9.22 6.98 0.55
N GLY A 255 9.73 6.88 -0.67
CA GLY A 255 11.17 7.07 -0.91
C GLY A 255 11.64 8.43 -0.36
N ILE A 256 12.48 8.42 0.68
CA ILE A 256 12.95 9.65 1.32
C ILE A 256 14.34 10.07 0.84
N GLY A 257 14.62 11.38 0.93
CA GLY A 257 15.97 11.92 0.77
C GLY A 257 16.86 11.62 1.98
N GLN A 258 18.17 11.84 1.81
CA GLN A 258 19.20 11.46 2.78
C GLN A 258 19.06 12.17 4.14
N GLU A 259 18.48 13.37 4.18
CA GLU A 259 18.35 14.20 5.41
C GLU A 259 17.07 13.92 6.22
N ALA A 260 16.11 13.20 5.64
CA ALA A 260 14.80 13.02 6.25
C ALA A 260 14.85 12.02 7.41
N MET A 261 14.19 12.36 8.53
CA MET A 261 14.05 11.47 9.69
C MET A 261 12.56 11.28 10.07
N PRO A 262 11.78 10.51 9.28
CA PRO A 262 10.32 10.37 9.42
C PRO A 262 9.84 9.97 10.81
N PHE A 263 10.65 9.19 11.54
CA PHE A 263 10.24 8.55 12.79
C PHE A 263 10.77 9.23 14.05
N ARG A 264 11.39 10.41 13.94
CA ARG A 264 11.94 11.17 15.10
C ARG A 264 10.94 11.43 16.22
N SER A 265 9.65 11.51 15.91
CA SER A 265 8.58 11.77 16.86
C SER A 265 8.17 10.56 17.73
N LYS A 266 8.97 9.49 17.77
CA LYS A 266 8.67 8.23 18.47
C LYS A 266 7.31 7.64 18.06
N LEU A 267 6.98 7.78 16.77
CA LEU A 267 5.76 7.24 16.18
C LEU A 267 5.78 5.70 16.12
N VAL A 268 6.98 5.12 16.06
CA VAL A 268 7.23 3.68 15.93
C VAL A 268 8.11 3.23 17.10
N ASP A 269 8.01 1.95 17.46
CA ASP A 269 8.77 1.34 18.56
C ASP A 269 10.18 0.92 18.09
N LYS A 270 10.32 0.46 16.84
CA LYS A 270 11.59 0.22 16.16
C LYS A 270 11.60 0.85 14.77
N SER A 271 12.75 1.34 14.34
CA SER A 271 12.97 1.96 13.04
C SER A 271 14.04 1.22 12.23
N ILE A 272 13.73 0.97 10.96
CA ILE A 272 14.59 0.27 10.00
C ILE A 272 14.88 1.24 8.85
N PHE A 273 16.16 1.46 8.57
CA PHE A 273 16.61 2.16 7.38
C PHE A 273 17.07 1.17 6.30
N VAL A 274 16.40 1.14 5.16
CA VAL A 274 16.68 0.23 4.04
C VAL A 274 17.39 0.99 2.94
N MET A 275 18.53 0.49 2.49
CA MET A 275 19.29 1.04 1.36
C MET A 275 19.85 -0.08 0.46
N SER A 276 20.33 0.26 -0.74
CA SER A 276 21.16 -0.65 -1.55
C SER A 276 22.62 -0.17 -1.57
N ALA A 277 23.48 -0.93 -2.24
CA ALA A 277 24.88 -0.54 -2.48
C ALA A 277 25.02 0.71 -3.39
N ASP A 278 23.93 1.18 -4.00
CA ASP A 278 23.94 2.26 -5.00
C ASP A 278 23.88 3.67 -4.36
N TYR A 279 24.55 3.89 -3.24
CA TYR A 279 24.59 5.20 -2.56
C TYR A 279 25.64 6.17 -3.14
N GLY A 280 26.36 5.74 -4.19
CA GLY A 280 27.40 6.54 -4.83
C GLY A 280 28.73 6.43 -4.08
N SER A 281 29.18 7.51 -3.46
CA SER A 281 30.47 7.56 -2.76
C SER A 281 30.34 7.42 -1.25
N GLN A 282 31.43 7.06 -0.57
CA GLN A 282 31.48 7.02 0.89
C GLN A 282 31.10 8.36 1.56
N LEU A 283 31.35 9.50 0.88
CA LEU A 283 30.92 10.82 1.34
C LEU A 283 29.40 10.98 1.35
N GLN A 284 28.68 10.31 0.45
CA GLN A 284 27.21 10.32 0.46
C GLN A 284 26.66 9.58 1.67
N LEU A 285 27.28 8.48 2.12
CA LEU A 285 26.89 7.79 3.37
C LEU A 285 26.94 8.72 4.57
N GLN A 286 27.93 9.62 4.63
CA GLN A 286 28.07 10.55 5.76
C GLN A 286 26.89 11.53 5.89
N LYS A 287 26.17 11.78 4.79
CA LYS A 287 25.02 12.69 4.75
C LYS A 287 23.70 12.02 5.13
N ILE A 288 23.69 10.69 5.27
CA ILE A 288 22.46 9.95 5.54
C ILE A 288 22.13 10.05 7.03
N ALA A 289 21.21 10.95 7.33
CA ALA A 289 20.65 11.23 8.64
C ALA A 289 20.12 9.95 9.35
N MET A 290 19.47 9.07 8.61
CA MET A 290 18.89 7.84 9.19
C MET A 290 19.94 6.87 9.75
N LEU A 291 21.21 6.92 9.31
CA LEU A 291 22.26 6.08 9.87
C LEU A 291 22.59 6.42 11.33
N ASP A 292 22.26 7.62 11.79
CA ASP A 292 22.48 8.05 13.18
C ASP A 292 21.38 7.62 14.13
N VAL A 293 20.17 7.35 13.62
CA VAL A 293 18.96 7.19 14.44
C VAL A 293 18.25 5.86 14.27
N ALA A 294 18.42 5.17 13.14
CA ALA A 294 17.76 3.89 12.87
C ALA A 294 18.22 2.82 13.86
N ASP A 295 17.31 2.00 14.37
CA ASP A 295 17.67 0.88 15.26
C ASP A 295 18.32 -0.25 14.46
N ILE A 296 17.88 -0.46 13.21
CA ILE A 296 18.46 -1.43 12.28
C ILE A 296 18.70 -0.77 10.92
N VAL A 297 19.86 -1.01 10.33
CA VAL A 297 20.16 -0.65 8.94
C VAL A 297 20.18 -1.92 8.09
N VAL A 298 19.37 -1.93 7.03
CA VAL A 298 19.29 -3.03 6.08
C VAL A 298 19.96 -2.61 4.78
N VAL A 299 21.03 -3.32 4.41
CA VAL A 299 21.62 -3.24 3.07
C VAL A 299 20.95 -4.29 2.21
N ASN A 300 19.86 -3.90 1.55
CA ASN A 300 19.10 -4.76 0.66
C ASN A 300 19.75 -4.83 -0.74
N LYS A 301 19.30 -5.80 -1.55
CA LYS A 301 19.95 -6.17 -2.83
C LYS A 301 21.40 -6.60 -2.59
N GLY A 302 21.58 -7.44 -1.57
CA GLY A 302 22.88 -8.01 -1.17
C GLY A 302 23.57 -8.85 -2.25
N ASP A 303 22.85 -9.16 -3.33
CA ASP A 303 23.33 -9.83 -4.54
C ASP A 303 24.13 -8.91 -5.48
N LEU A 304 24.06 -7.59 -5.29
CA LEU A 304 24.86 -6.64 -6.07
C LEU A 304 26.34 -6.69 -5.67
N ALA A 305 27.24 -6.55 -6.65
CA ALA A 305 28.69 -6.66 -6.45
C ALA A 305 29.26 -5.73 -5.36
N GLY A 306 28.66 -4.55 -5.16
CA GLY A 306 29.07 -3.58 -4.13
C GLY A 306 28.52 -3.83 -2.72
N ALA A 307 27.64 -4.81 -2.54
CA ALA A 307 26.94 -5.00 -1.26
C ALA A 307 27.86 -5.37 -0.08
N PRO A 308 28.89 -6.24 -0.21
CA PRO A 308 29.80 -6.52 0.90
C PRO A 308 30.54 -5.26 1.38
N THR A 309 31.00 -4.44 0.43
CA THR A 309 31.65 -3.15 0.72
C THR A 309 30.68 -2.19 1.41
N ALA A 310 29.45 -2.10 0.91
CA ALA A 310 28.39 -1.28 1.51
C ALA A 310 28.13 -1.68 2.97
N VAL A 311 28.00 -2.97 3.27
CA VAL A 311 27.81 -3.48 4.64
C VAL A 311 28.97 -3.08 5.55
N ALA A 312 30.21 -3.23 5.09
CA ALA A 312 31.39 -2.85 5.86
C ALA A 312 31.49 -1.33 6.10
N GLU A 313 31.16 -0.51 5.10
CA GLU A 313 31.16 0.95 5.23
C GLU A 313 30.05 1.46 6.15
N VAL A 314 28.84 0.92 6.01
CA VAL A 314 27.72 1.22 6.89
C VAL A 314 28.02 0.75 8.32
N GLY A 315 28.59 -0.44 8.49
CA GLY A 315 29.02 -0.97 9.79
C GLY A 315 29.96 -0.01 10.52
N ARG A 316 31.05 0.40 9.87
CA ARG A 316 31.99 1.40 10.42
C ARG A 316 31.33 2.75 10.72
N ARG A 317 30.30 3.13 9.95
CA ARG A 317 29.56 4.39 10.15
C ARG A 317 28.63 4.34 11.37
N ILE A 318 27.98 3.21 11.63
CA ILE A 318 27.08 3.07 12.77
C ILE A 318 27.81 2.71 14.08
N GLU A 319 28.99 2.09 14.01
CA GLU A 319 29.85 1.84 15.19
C GLU A 319 30.25 3.13 15.90
N ARG A 320 30.42 4.22 15.13
CA ARG A 320 30.69 5.57 15.64
C ARG A 320 29.44 6.31 16.12
N GLY A 321 28.27 5.72 15.89
CA GLY A 321 26.95 6.28 16.14
C GLY A 321 26.32 5.76 17.44
N ARG A 322 25.06 5.35 17.36
CA ARG A 322 24.27 4.92 18.53
C ARG A 322 24.62 3.47 18.91
N SER A 323 24.83 3.22 20.20
CA SER A 323 25.03 1.87 20.71
C SER A 323 23.82 0.97 20.44
N GLY A 324 24.07 -0.27 20.01
CA GLY A 324 23.04 -1.28 19.75
C GLY A 324 22.45 -1.26 18.34
N GLN A 325 22.89 -0.35 17.45
CA GLN A 325 22.51 -0.42 16.03
C GLN A 325 23.10 -1.67 15.38
N ARG A 326 22.36 -2.27 14.42
CA ARG A 326 22.82 -3.45 13.66
C ARG A 326 22.73 -3.20 12.17
N VAL A 327 23.69 -3.72 11.41
CA VAL A 327 23.61 -3.81 9.95
C VAL A 327 23.25 -5.23 9.56
N ILE A 328 22.26 -5.38 8.69
CA ILE A 328 21.83 -6.68 8.15
C ILE A 328 21.81 -6.58 6.61
N ALA A 329 22.51 -7.50 5.95
CA ALA A 329 22.43 -7.64 4.50
C ALA A 329 21.23 -8.51 4.13
N THR A 330 20.44 -8.12 3.14
CA THR A 330 19.27 -8.88 2.69
C THR A 330 19.18 -8.96 1.17
N VAL A 331 18.56 -10.02 0.66
CA VAL A 331 18.08 -10.08 -0.72
C VAL A 331 16.58 -10.34 -0.69
N ALA A 332 15.77 -9.27 -0.52
CA ALA A 332 14.31 -9.42 -0.37
C ALA A 332 13.62 -10.07 -1.58
N LYS A 333 14.21 -10.06 -2.77
CA LYS A 333 13.66 -10.77 -3.94
C LYS A 333 13.96 -12.26 -3.95
N ARG A 334 14.88 -12.74 -3.10
CA ARG A 334 15.28 -14.14 -3.04
C ARG A 334 14.36 -14.89 -2.09
N HIS A 335 13.76 -15.98 -2.57
CA HIS A 335 12.96 -16.85 -1.72
C HIS A 335 13.82 -17.44 -0.58
N ARG A 336 13.32 -17.36 0.66
CA ARG A 336 14.02 -17.84 1.88
C ARG A 336 15.42 -17.25 2.03
N ASP A 337 15.55 -15.95 1.79
CA ASP A 337 16.78 -15.24 2.08
C ASP A 337 17.13 -15.29 3.58
N PRO A 338 18.32 -15.79 3.96
CA PRO A 338 18.73 -15.90 5.36
C PRO A 338 18.93 -14.53 6.04
N GLY A 339 19.24 -13.49 5.26
CA GLY A 339 19.33 -12.12 5.76
C GLY A 339 17.97 -11.60 6.24
N VAL A 340 16.92 -11.84 5.47
CA VAL A 340 15.55 -11.50 5.88
C VAL A 340 15.09 -12.37 7.05
N ASP A 341 15.50 -13.64 7.13
CA ASP A 341 15.23 -14.51 8.30
C ASP A 341 15.88 -13.94 9.57
N CYS A 342 17.15 -13.51 9.47
CA CYS A 342 17.85 -12.82 10.57
C CYS A 342 17.10 -11.56 11.00
N LEU A 343 16.72 -10.69 10.04
CA LEU A 343 15.93 -9.49 10.35
C LEU A 343 14.60 -9.83 11.03
N PHE A 344 13.90 -10.88 10.59
CA PHE A 344 12.64 -11.30 11.18
C PHE A 344 12.79 -11.71 12.66
N GLU A 345 13.83 -12.46 13.01
CA GLU A 345 14.09 -12.87 14.40
C GLU A 345 14.42 -11.67 15.31
N GLU A 346 15.17 -10.68 14.80
CA GLU A 346 15.47 -9.43 15.51
C GLU A 346 14.22 -8.56 15.80
N LEU A 347 13.19 -8.70 14.97
CA LEU A 347 11.93 -7.96 15.14
C LEU A 347 10.92 -8.70 16.02
N ARG A 348 11.06 -10.01 16.17
CA ARG A 348 10.22 -10.86 17.03
C ARG A 348 10.71 -10.92 18.48
N SER A 349 12.01 -10.72 18.70
CA SER A 349 12.64 -10.66 20.03
C SER A 349 12.31 -9.37 20.79
#